data_AF-A0A2U4EWV1-F1
#
_entry.id   AF-A0A2U4EWV1-F1
#
_cell.length_a   1.000
_cell.length_b   1.000
_cell.length_c   1.000
_cell.angle_alpha   90.00
_cell.angle_beta   90.00
_cell.angle_gamma   90.00
#
_symmetry.space_group_name_H-M   'P 1'
#
loop_
_entity.id
_entity.type
_entity.pdbx_description
1 polymer ?
#
loop_
_entity_poly.entity_id
_entity_poly.type
_entity_poly.pdbx_seq_one_letter_code
_entity_poly.pdbx_strand_id
1 'polypeptide(L)'
;MKNRILKFLFVLLVPSFLVMNLSAYPKESGVISPKWYGTYVGDPNNSEEKIRKMIVTVGSEGIRIMIRGENYEGGMLNEQLLKVSDNYYKTEDEGGNYAEFKFTDTSLELIYNISGEEPIIITVIKQKNNF
;
A
#
# COMPACT_ATOMS: atom_id res chain seq x y z
N MET A 1 -61.40 -42.71 -22.08
CA MET A 1 -61.74 -42.16 -20.75
C MET A 1 -60.53 -41.43 -20.17
N LYS A 2 -60.76 -40.19 -19.71
CA LYS A 2 -60.06 -39.45 -18.65
C LYS A 2 -58.54 -39.23 -18.75
N ASN A 3 -58.20 -38.00 -19.18
CA ASN A 3 -57.44 -36.98 -18.46
C ASN A 3 -56.37 -37.43 -17.45
N ARG A 4 -55.17 -36.85 -17.59
CA ARG A 4 -54.63 -35.83 -16.66
C ARG A 4 -53.24 -35.40 -17.14
N ILE A 5 -53.11 -34.22 -17.71
CA ILE A 5 -52.78 -32.96 -17.02
C ILE A 5 -51.34 -32.98 -16.46
N LEU A 6 -50.48 -32.27 -17.19
CA LEU A 6 -49.55 -31.27 -16.69
C LEU A 6 -48.53 -31.77 -15.66
N LYS A 7 -47.31 -32.04 -16.10
CA LYS A 7 -46.13 -31.94 -15.22
C LYS A 7 -44.98 -31.21 -15.93
N PHE A 8 -44.93 -29.92 -15.57
CA PHE A 8 -43.72 -29.12 -15.40
C PHE A 8 -42.99 -28.63 -16.66
N LEU A 9 -43.59 -27.59 -17.24
CA LEU A 9 -42.84 -26.40 -17.61
C LEU A 9 -42.10 -25.90 -16.35
N PHE A 10 -40.83 -26.23 -16.21
CA PHE A 10 -39.89 -25.49 -15.35
C PHE A 10 -38.73 -25.02 -16.23
N VAL A 11 -39.04 -24.09 -17.13
CA VAL A 11 -38.05 -23.11 -17.57
C VAL A 11 -37.94 -22.10 -16.43
N LEU A 12 -37.32 -22.53 -15.32
CA LEU A 12 -36.81 -21.62 -14.31
C LEU A 12 -35.39 -21.28 -14.73
N LEU A 13 -35.34 -20.39 -15.71
CA LEU A 13 -34.16 -19.64 -16.12
C LEU A 13 -33.85 -18.70 -14.96
N VAL A 14 -33.26 -19.25 -13.89
CA VAL A 14 -32.58 -18.42 -12.90
C VAL A 14 -31.31 -17.97 -13.61
N PRO A 15 -31.17 -16.68 -13.97
CA PRO A 15 -29.87 -16.20 -14.36
C PRO A 15 -28.98 -16.51 -13.16
N SER A 16 -27.99 -17.35 -13.37
CA SER A 16 -26.84 -17.46 -12.50
C SER A 16 -26.36 -16.04 -12.30
N PHE A 17 -26.75 -15.43 -11.17
CA PHE A 17 -26.03 -14.29 -10.65
C PHE A 17 -24.64 -14.84 -10.39
N LEU A 18 -23.81 -14.64 -11.39
CA LEU A 18 -22.38 -14.79 -11.35
C LEU A 18 -21.99 -13.77 -10.29
N VAL A 19 -21.94 -14.21 -9.03
CA VAL A 19 -21.28 -13.48 -7.97
C VAL A 19 -19.82 -13.52 -8.37
N MET A 20 -19.43 -12.59 -9.24
CA MET A 20 -18.06 -12.15 -9.34
C MET A 20 -17.76 -11.57 -7.97
N ASN A 21 -17.24 -12.40 -7.07
CA ASN A 21 -16.44 -11.88 -5.97
C ASN A 21 -15.14 -11.39 -6.62
N LEU A 22 -15.24 -10.23 -7.26
CA LEU A 22 -14.12 -9.51 -7.82
C LEU A 22 -13.49 -8.71 -6.68
N SER A 23 -12.74 -9.39 -5.83
CA SER A 23 -11.79 -8.73 -4.93
C SER A 23 -10.35 -9.18 -5.14
N ALA A 24 -10.10 -10.08 -6.09
CA ALA A 24 -8.78 -10.24 -6.68
C ALA A 24 -8.59 -9.13 -7.72
N TYR A 25 -8.40 -7.89 -7.25
CA TYR A 25 -7.72 -6.89 -8.07
C TYR A 25 -6.46 -7.55 -8.62
N PRO A 26 -6.18 -7.49 -9.93
CA PRO A 26 -4.91 -7.98 -10.42
C PRO A 26 -3.82 -7.30 -9.60
N LYS A 27 -2.91 -8.09 -9.05
CA LYS A 27 -1.76 -7.62 -8.26
C LYS A 27 -0.96 -6.69 -9.17
N GLU A 28 -1.29 -5.40 -9.21
CA GLU A 28 -0.50 -4.42 -9.94
C GLU A 28 0.89 -4.45 -9.32
N SER A 29 1.90 -4.60 -10.17
CA SER A 29 3.30 -4.60 -9.77
C SER A 29 3.54 -3.44 -8.79
N GLY A 30 4.08 -3.75 -7.60
CA GLY A 30 4.45 -2.77 -6.58
C GLY A 30 5.63 -1.88 -6.94
N VAL A 31 6.10 -1.92 -8.19
CA VAL A 31 7.16 -1.06 -8.68
C VAL A 31 6.72 0.39 -8.54
N ILE A 32 7.44 1.12 -7.68
CA ILE A 32 7.16 2.53 -7.43
C ILE A 32 7.43 3.35 -8.70
N SER A 33 6.46 4.19 -9.06
CA SER A 33 6.59 5.08 -10.21
C SER A 33 7.81 6.02 -10.07
N PRO A 34 8.65 6.20 -11.12
CA PRO A 34 9.83 7.05 -11.06
C PRO A 34 9.60 8.50 -10.63
N LYS A 35 8.38 9.03 -10.77
CA LYS A 35 8.06 10.38 -10.28
C LYS A 35 8.16 10.52 -8.76
N TRP A 36 7.99 9.42 -8.03
CA TRP A 36 8.13 9.35 -6.58
C TRP A 36 9.57 9.10 -6.13
N TYR A 37 10.51 8.91 -7.06
CA TYR A 37 11.91 8.74 -6.69
C TYR A 37 12.47 10.02 -6.07
N GLY A 38 13.46 9.82 -5.21
CA GLY A 38 14.16 10.88 -4.52
C GLY A 38 14.45 10.55 -3.07
N THR A 39 15.03 11.54 -2.38
CA THR A 39 15.31 11.47 -0.95
C THR A 39 14.29 12.32 -0.20
N TYR A 40 13.72 11.73 0.83
CA TYR A 40 12.81 12.36 1.77
C TYR A 40 13.49 12.38 3.14
N VAL A 41 13.32 13.46 3.90
CA VAL A 41 13.92 13.63 5.22
C VAL A 41 12.86 14.01 6.24
N GLY A 42 13.01 13.56 7.47
CA GLY A 42 12.08 13.99 8.52
C GLY A 42 12.10 15.49 8.74
N ASP A 43 10.95 16.03 9.17
CA ASP A 43 10.82 17.45 9.48
C ASP A 43 11.81 17.83 10.60
N PRO A 44 12.73 18.79 10.38
CA PRO A 44 13.67 19.22 11.41
C PRO A 44 13.00 19.83 12.65
N ASN A 45 11.72 20.21 12.57
CA ASN A 45 10.94 20.75 13.69
C ASN A 45 10.09 19.67 14.41
N ASN A 46 10.14 18.42 13.99
CA ASN A 46 9.41 17.34 14.65
C ASN A 46 9.90 17.16 16.10
N SER A 47 9.02 16.90 17.06
CA SER A 47 9.39 16.70 18.47
C SER A 47 10.29 15.48 18.70
N GLU A 48 10.16 14.45 17.87
CA GLU A 48 10.93 13.21 17.98
C GLU A 48 12.26 13.26 17.23
N GLU A 49 13.35 13.06 17.96
CA GLU A 49 14.70 13.11 17.38
C GLU A 49 14.93 12.07 16.29
N LYS A 50 14.36 10.87 16.46
CA LYS A 50 14.45 9.80 15.46
C LYS A 50 13.81 10.20 14.14
N ILE A 51 12.64 10.84 14.19
CA ILE A 51 11.97 11.36 13.00
C ILE A 51 12.83 12.44 12.36
N ARG A 52 13.33 13.44 13.12
CA ARG A 52 14.22 14.49 12.59
C ARG A 52 15.46 13.95 11.85
N LYS A 53 15.94 12.78 12.28
CA LYS A 53 17.13 12.11 11.71
C LYS A 53 16.80 11.08 10.62
N MET A 54 15.52 10.84 10.35
CA MET A 54 15.08 9.87 9.36
C MET A 54 15.40 10.36 7.94
N ILE A 55 15.95 9.46 7.14
CA ILE A 55 16.23 9.63 5.72
C ILE A 55 15.60 8.46 4.98
N VAL A 56 14.69 8.75 4.08
CA VAL A 56 14.01 7.76 3.24
C VAL A 56 14.43 7.98 1.81
N THR A 57 14.96 6.95 1.16
CA THR A 57 15.33 6.98 -0.25
C THR A 57 14.39 6.08 -1.03
N VAL A 58 13.74 6.64 -2.05
CA VAL A 58 12.82 5.93 -2.93
C VAL A 58 13.44 5.85 -4.31
N GLY A 59 13.52 4.65 -4.88
CA GLY A 59 14.21 4.39 -6.14
C GLY A 59 13.73 3.13 -6.86
N SER A 60 14.51 2.67 -7.84
CA SER A 60 14.15 1.53 -8.71
C SER A 60 13.99 0.20 -7.97
N GLU A 61 14.62 0.07 -6.80
CA GLU A 61 14.56 -1.16 -6.00
C GLU A 61 13.43 -1.14 -4.94
N GLY A 62 12.87 0.04 -4.65
CA GLY A 62 11.87 0.23 -3.61
C GLY A 62 12.20 1.38 -2.67
N ILE A 63 11.93 1.19 -1.39
CA ILE A 63 12.04 2.19 -0.32
C ILE A 63 13.11 1.74 0.65
N ARG A 64 14.09 2.60 0.91
CA ARG A 64 15.11 2.41 1.96
C ARG A 64 14.94 3.47 3.04
N ILE A 65 15.06 3.08 4.29
CA ILE A 65 14.92 3.93 5.47
C ILE A 65 16.19 3.83 6.30
N MET A 66 16.76 4.96 6.66
CA MET A 66 17.94 5.09 7.51
C MET A 66 17.66 6.14 8.58
N ILE A 67 18.19 5.93 9.79
CA ILE A 67 18.17 6.95 10.84
C ILE A 67 19.61 7.42 11.08
N ARG A 68 19.88 8.70 10.80
CA ARG A 68 21.24 9.24 10.88
C ARG A 68 21.80 9.11 12.29
N GLY A 69 22.99 8.52 12.42
CA GLY A 69 23.65 8.32 13.72
C GLY A 69 23.14 7.11 14.50
N GLU A 70 22.26 6.31 13.92
CA GLU A 70 21.90 4.98 14.42
C GLU A 70 22.39 3.90 13.44
N ASN A 71 22.71 2.71 13.95
CA ASN A 71 22.96 1.53 13.12
C ASN A 71 21.64 0.89 12.69
N TYR A 72 20.77 1.68 12.06
CA TYR A 72 19.47 1.26 11.56
C TYR A 72 19.37 1.48 10.05
N GLU A 73 19.16 0.38 9.32
CA GLU A 73 18.81 0.36 7.91
C GLU A 73 17.64 -0.60 7.72
N GLY A 74 16.54 -0.09 7.19
CA GLY A 74 15.33 -0.85 6.89
C GLY A 74 14.76 -0.45 5.53
N GLY A 75 13.61 -0.99 5.16
CA GLY A 75 12.99 -0.67 3.88
C GLY A 75 12.01 -1.73 3.40
N MET A 76 11.49 -1.50 2.19
CA MET A 76 10.65 -2.43 1.46
C MET A 76 11.12 -2.48 0.00
N LEU A 77 11.43 -3.68 -0.48
CA LEU A 77 11.69 -3.90 -1.90
C LEU A 77 10.39 -3.83 -2.70
N ASN A 78 10.47 -3.48 -3.98
CA ASN A 78 9.29 -3.39 -4.86
C ASN A 78 8.48 -4.70 -4.93
N GLU A 79 9.13 -5.85 -4.80
CA GLU A 79 8.45 -7.16 -4.79
C GLU A 79 7.58 -7.39 -3.54
N GLN A 80 7.85 -6.65 -2.46
CA GLN A 80 7.10 -6.68 -1.21
C GLN A 80 5.95 -5.65 -1.20
N LEU A 81 5.85 -4.83 -2.24
CA LEU A 81 4.86 -3.77 -2.35
C LEU A 81 3.69 -4.19 -3.24
N LEU A 82 2.53 -3.65 -2.90
CA LEU A 82 1.30 -3.66 -3.66
C LEU A 82 0.96 -2.22 -4.00
N LYS A 83 0.72 -1.95 -5.27
CA LYS A 83 0.22 -0.64 -5.70
C LYS A 83 -1.30 -0.58 -5.49
N VAL A 84 -1.74 0.35 -4.65
CA VAL A 84 -3.18 0.58 -4.37
C VAL A 84 -3.73 1.70 -5.26
N SER A 85 -2.94 2.75 -5.45
CA SER A 85 -3.21 3.82 -6.41
C SER A 85 -1.88 4.37 -6.93
N ASP A 86 -1.95 5.36 -7.82
CA ASP A 86 -0.77 6.01 -8.39
C ASP A 86 0.21 6.58 -7.32
N ASN A 87 -0.31 7.08 -6.20
CA ASN A 87 0.45 7.68 -5.12
C ASN A 87 0.39 6.89 -3.80
N TYR A 88 -0.14 5.67 -3.81
CA TYR A 88 -0.33 4.86 -2.59
C TYR A 88 0.10 3.41 -2.83
N TYR A 89 1.07 2.99 -2.03
CA TYR A 89 1.62 1.64 -2.03
C TYR A 89 1.49 1.07 -0.61
N LYS A 90 1.38 -0.25 -0.49
CA LYS A 90 1.34 -0.93 0.81
C LYS A 90 2.04 -2.27 0.75
N THR A 91 2.40 -2.86 1.90
CA THR A 91 2.80 -4.26 1.96
C THR A 91 1.59 -5.19 1.98
N GLU A 92 1.83 -6.49 1.83
CA GLU A 92 0.83 -7.49 2.19
C GLU A 92 0.51 -7.41 3.69
N ASP A 93 -0.71 -7.85 4.04
CA ASP A 93 -1.19 -7.93 5.42
C ASP A 93 -0.78 -9.28 6.00
N GLU A 94 0.21 -9.27 6.90
CA GLU A 94 0.69 -10.45 7.60
C GLU A 94 0.21 -10.45 9.05
N GLY A 95 -0.95 -11.05 9.28
CA GLY A 95 -1.52 -11.19 10.63
C GLY A 95 -2.00 -9.86 11.23
N GLY A 96 -2.44 -8.92 10.40
CA GLY A 96 -2.87 -7.57 10.79
C GLY A 96 -1.74 -6.54 10.71
N ASN A 97 -0.51 -6.94 10.38
CA ASN A 97 0.63 -6.03 10.29
C ASN A 97 0.90 -5.64 8.84
N TYR A 98 1.02 -4.34 8.57
CA TYR A 98 1.35 -3.83 7.25
C TYR A 98 1.94 -2.43 7.31
N ALA A 99 2.64 -2.03 6.24
CA ALA A 99 3.09 -0.66 6.03
C ALA A 99 2.38 -0.02 4.84
N GLU A 100 2.08 1.27 4.94
CA GLU A 100 1.56 2.10 3.86
C GLU A 100 2.52 3.24 3.53
N PHE A 101 2.60 3.57 2.24
CA PHE A 101 3.44 4.61 1.67
C PHE A 101 2.58 5.50 0.80
N LYS A 102 2.26 6.70 1.29
CA LYS A 102 1.41 7.68 0.60
C LYS A 102 2.23 8.89 0.19
N PHE A 103 2.31 9.10 -1.11
CA PHE A 103 3.11 10.15 -1.71
C PHE A 103 2.27 11.39 -2.02
N THR A 104 2.89 12.55 -1.80
CA THR A 104 2.49 13.83 -2.37
C THR A 104 3.66 14.42 -3.15
N ASP A 105 3.44 15.55 -3.83
CA ASP A 105 4.50 16.24 -4.56
C ASP A 105 5.65 16.70 -3.64
N THR A 106 5.38 16.89 -2.35
CA THR A 106 6.31 17.46 -1.37
C THR A 106 6.65 16.54 -0.22
N SER A 107 5.96 15.41 -0.04
CA SER A 107 6.12 14.54 1.12
C SER A 107 5.85 13.07 0.83
N LEU A 108 6.27 12.22 1.76
CA LEU A 108 5.88 10.83 1.89
C LEU A 108 5.40 10.62 3.32
N GLU A 109 4.19 10.07 3.45
CA GLU A 109 3.64 9.59 4.71
C GLU A 109 3.84 8.07 4.80
N LEU A 110 4.50 7.65 5.87
CA LEU A 110 4.72 6.27 6.27
C LEU A 110 3.73 5.93 7.37
N ILE A 111 2.93 4.89 7.17
CA ILE A 111 2.00 4.40 8.19
C ILE A 111 2.38 2.96 8.49
N TYR A 112 2.75 2.67 9.74
CA TYR A 112 2.98 1.32 10.22
C TYR A 112 1.81 0.89 11.08
N ASN A 113 1.11 -0.13 10.62
CA ASN A 113 0.08 -0.79 11.40
C ASN A 113 0.65 -2.06 12.01
N ILE A 114 0.61 -2.13 13.35
CA ILE A 114 0.99 -3.31 14.12
C ILE A 114 -0.27 -3.78 14.83
N SER A 115 -0.61 -5.04 14.63
CA SER A 115 -1.83 -5.64 15.16
C SER A 115 -1.86 -5.53 16.69
N GLY A 116 -2.89 -4.85 17.22
CA GLY A 116 -3.04 -4.60 18.65
C GLY A 116 -2.38 -3.32 19.17
N GLU A 117 -1.77 -2.51 18.30
CA GLU A 117 -1.18 -1.21 18.63
C GLU A 117 -1.85 -0.07 17.85
N GLU A 118 -1.68 1.16 18.34
CA GLU A 118 -2.06 2.36 17.58
C GLU A 118 -1.12 2.54 16.39
N PRO A 119 -1.63 2.89 15.18
CA PRO A 119 -0.78 3.09 14.02
C PRO A 119 0.26 4.19 14.23
N ILE A 120 1.49 3.91 13.81
CA ILE A 120 2.57 4.90 13.81
C ILE A 120 2.54 5.64 12.47
N ILE A 121 2.39 6.96 12.51
CA ILE A 121 2.32 7.81 11.31
C ILE A 121 3.52 8.75 11.30
N ILE A 122 4.34 8.68 10.25
CA ILE A 122 5.54 9.50 10.08
C ILE A 122 5.46 10.21 8.75
N THR A 123 5.61 11.54 8.76
CA THR A 123 5.73 12.33 7.53
C THR A 123 7.17 12.75 7.31
N VAL A 124 7.69 12.47 6.12
CA VAL A 124 9.01 12.93 5.65
C VAL A 124 8.82 13.84 4.43
N ILE A 125 9.67 14.86 4.32
CA ILE A 125 9.60 15.92 3.31
C ILE A 125 10.57 15.62 2.17
N LYS A 126 10.10 15.70 0.93
CA LYS A 126 10.91 15.50 -0.27
C LYS A 126 11.98 16.59 -0.36
N GLN A 127 13.24 16.19 -0.45
CA GLN A 127 14.31 17.15 -0.69
C GLN A 127 14.25 17.62 -2.14
N LYS A 128 14.33 18.95 -2.33
CA LYS A 128 14.54 19.52 -3.66
C LYS A 128 15.95 19.16 -4.10
N ASN A 129 16.07 18.42 -5.20
CA ASN A 129 17.37 18.26 -5.85
C ASN A 129 17.76 19.61 -6.45
N ASN A 130 18.75 20.28 -5.87
CA ASN A 130 19.37 21.45 -6.47
C ASN A 130 20.31 20.95 -7.57
N PHE A 131 19.84 20.92 -8.82
CA PHE A 131 20.68 20.76 -10.00
C PHE A 131 20.96 22.12 -10.63
#